data_AF-C4P4H6-F1
#
_entry.id   AF-C4P4H6-F1
#
_cell.length_a   1.000
_cell.length_b   1.000
_cell.length_c   1.000
_cell.angle_alpha   90.00
_cell.angle_beta   90.00
_cell.angle_gamma   90.00
#
_symmetry.space_group_name_H-M   'P 1'
#
loop_
_entity.id
_entity.type
_entity.pdbx_description
1 polymer ?
#
loop_
_entity_poly.entity_id
_entity_poly.type
_entity_poly.pdbx_seq_one_letter_code
_entity_poly.pdbx_strand_id
1 'polypeptide(L)'
;MKKSVITSSMLAVLLSGFLVTPISAYALERSKGTTEETVASETSLTEQQMSSGVTEEMNPSIINSQEETETTSTSSTSDSTTEVSTSEVTTVNDTENSSDDTETTLETSQSNEDTPVAPAKAEEKVPDINYQTHIQDIGWQGVVKNGEISGTSRRSLRLEGIKMNISNSDLAGSVEYRTHVQEIGWQGYVKDNQLSGTSGKSLRLEAIQIRLTGEIANAYDVYYRVHIEDKGWLNWAKNSESAGSQSAAKRLEAIQIKLVKKGEAAPEGSGKAFLIGNEAKRPDEIKPNVNYQTHVQEIGWQGFVRNGESAGTSGKKLRLEAIKINLSDAALAGNIEYSTHVQSIGWQEKKKNGELSGTSGKKLRLEAIKINLSGDVSRYYDVYYRVHIQDKGWLNWAANGAPSGSQSASKRLEAIQIKIVRKGEAAPKGSGKAFLVGDEARTPAEIANRLRAERLKKKPYYYSQRDPQWINTYIGNYTIGAAGCVPTSLSMILRGSYGYNVNPVSVATRMASYGGLNQRYFGASATDLVITAQSYGRSIKVINDVATLNAYLSEGYPVILYQNVGIGHAIVVHEYKNGYTLTYDPYSRQFYSGWVSTQALWNTPSNDPIDWTEGRPCFVIL
;
A
#
# COMPACT_ATOMS: atom_id res chain seq x y z
N MET A 1 -1.98 7.39 -70.03
CA MET A 1 -0.76 6.93 -70.75
C MET A 1 -0.11 5.80 -69.96
N LYS A 2 1.02 5.23 -70.43
CA LYS A 2 1.76 4.04 -69.92
C LYS A 2 1.89 4.00 -68.37
N LYS A 3 1.69 2.94 -67.58
CA LYS A 3 2.02 1.46 -67.57
C LYS A 3 3.43 1.09 -67.03
N SER A 4 3.45 0.02 -66.21
CA SER A 4 4.61 -0.71 -65.62
C SER A 4 5.33 -0.01 -64.44
N VAL A 5 6.00 -0.70 -63.49
CA VAL A 5 6.45 -2.13 -63.38
C VAL A 5 6.05 -2.75 -62.02
N ILE A 6 6.00 -4.09 -61.94
CA ILE A 6 5.77 -4.90 -60.72
C ILE A 6 7.08 -5.53 -60.23
N THR A 7 7.29 -5.64 -58.92
CA THR A 7 8.20 -6.65 -58.33
C THR A 7 7.48 -7.46 -57.25
N SER A 8 7.76 -8.77 -57.23
CA SER A 8 7.27 -9.75 -56.25
C SER A 8 8.35 -10.81 -56.07
N SER A 9 8.55 -11.30 -54.85
CA SER A 9 9.58 -12.29 -54.52
C SER A 9 9.01 -13.37 -53.61
N MET A 10 8.60 -14.47 -54.21
CA MET A 10 8.33 -15.75 -53.54
C MET A 10 9.62 -16.58 -53.57
N LEU A 11 9.93 -17.30 -52.49
CA LEU A 11 10.88 -18.42 -52.53
C LEU A 11 10.37 -19.57 -51.65
N ALA A 12 10.69 -20.81 -52.04
CA ALA A 12 9.86 -21.97 -51.73
C ALA A 12 10.47 -22.96 -50.72
N VAL A 13 9.57 -23.82 -50.23
CA VAL A 13 9.78 -25.00 -49.39
C VAL A 13 10.77 -26.00 -50.00
N LEU A 14 11.53 -26.68 -49.15
CA LEU A 14 11.87 -28.10 -49.34
C LEU A 14 11.82 -28.86 -48.00
N LEU A 15 11.61 -30.19 -48.05
CA LEU A 15 11.05 -30.97 -46.94
C LEU A 15 11.63 -32.40 -46.89
N SER A 16 12.30 -32.75 -45.78
CA SER A 16 12.58 -34.12 -45.33
C SER A 16 13.22 -34.09 -43.92
N GLY A 17 13.02 -35.04 -43.00
CA GLY A 17 12.08 -36.16 -42.98
C GLY A 17 12.69 -37.45 -42.41
N PHE A 18 12.30 -37.84 -41.18
CA PHE A 18 12.64 -39.12 -40.49
C PHE A 18 14.15 -39.31 -40.11
N LEU A 19 14.56 -40.13 -39.13
CA LEU A 19 13.91 -41.14 -38.25
C LEU A 19 14.63 -41.23 -36.87
N VAL A 20 13.85 -41.44 -35.78
CA VAL A 20 14.07 -42.23 -34.53
C VAL A 20 15.47 -42.36 -33.82
N THR A 21 15.39 -42.36 -32.47
CA THR A 21 16.46 -42.58 -31.46
C THR A 21 16.98 -44.03 -31.35
N PRO A 22 18.12 -44.28 -30.68
CA PRO A 22 18.00 -44.86 -29.32
C PRO A 22 19.03 -44.36 -28.26
N ILE A 23 18.83 -44.86 -27.04
CA ILE A 23 19.61 -44.63 -25.80
C ILE A 23 20.96 -45.37 -25.82
N SER A 24 22.00 -44.82 -25.19
CA SER A 24 22.93 -45.61 -24.37
C SER A 24 23.58 -44.77 -23.28
N ALA A 25 24.10 -45.41 -22.23
CA ALA A 25 24.78 -44.79 -21.10
C ALA A 25 26.15 -45.45 -20.85
N TYR A 26 27.10 -44.65 -20.38
CA TYR A 26 28.37 -45.08 -19.78
C TYR A 26 28.72 -44.08 -18.67
N ALA A 27 29.46 -44.40 -17.61
CA ALA A 27 29.70 -45.64 -16.86
C ALA A 27 30.53 -45.23 -15.62
N LEU A 28 30.56 -46.03 -14.56
CA LEU A 28 31.55 -45.83 -13.49
C LEU A 28 32.92 -46.37 -13.93
N GLU A 29 33.99 -45.84 -13.36
CA GLU A 29 35.08 -46.72 -12.92
C GLU A 29 35.70 -46.25 -11.59
N ARG A 30 36.41 -47.16 -10.90
CA ARG A 30 36.71 -47.06 -9.46
C ARG A 30 37.97 -47.84 -9.07
N SER A 31 38.97 -47.14 -8.54
CA SER A 31 40.13 -47.71 -7.81
C SER A 31 40.42 -46.77 -6.62
N LYS A 32 40.56 -47.21 -5.35
CA LYS A 32 41.52 -48.15 -4.75
C LYS A 32 42.99 -47.73 -5.00
N GLY A 33 43.83 -47.46 -3.99
CA GLY A 33 43.60 -47.34 -2.53
C GLY A 33 44.89 -47.55 -1.71
N THR A 34 44.82 -47.34 -0.39
CA THR A 34 45.83 -47.70 0.65
C THR A 34 47.20 -46.97 0.55
N THR A 35 48.00 -46.78 1.63
CA THR A 35 47.95 -47.25 3.05
C THR A 35 48.62 -46.23 4.01
N GLU A 36 48.32 -46.34 5.32
CA GLU A 36 49.17 -46.06 6.53
C GLU A 36 49.99 -44.73 6.69
N GLU A 37 50.20 -44.15 7.88
CA GLU A 37 49.53 -44.20 9.22
C GLU A 37 49.61 -42.77 9.84
N THR A 38 49.90 -42.36 11.09
CA THR A 38 50.19 -42.83 12.49
C THR A 38 49.76 -41.65 13.41
N VAL A 39 49.46 -41.71 14.72
CA VAL A 39 48.99 -42.75 15.67
C VAL A 39 48.49 -42.04 16.96
N ALA A 40 47.53 -42.61 17.71
CA ALA A 40 47.05 -42.21 19.06
C ALA A 40 46.39 -40.80 19.22
N SER A 41 45.59 -40.51 20.27
CA SER A 41 45.25 -41.29 21.48
C SER A 41 43.76 -41.24 21.88
N GLU A 42 43.17 -42.43 22.04
CA GLU A 42 42.35 -42.92 23.17
C GLU A 42 41.32 -42.04 23.95
N THR A 43 40.11 -42.62 24.06
CA THR A 43 39.24 -42.76 25.28
C THR A 43 38.62 -41.54 25.98
N SER A 44 37.44 -41.62 26.60
CA SER A 44 36.37 -42.64 26.54
C SER A 44 34.99 -42.10 26.99
N LEU A 45 33.96 -42.79 26.51
CA LEU A 45 32.55 -42.85 26.95
C LEU A 45 32.19 -42.34 28.36
N THR A 46 31.01 -41.71 28.47
CA THR A 46 30.01 -42.12 29.49
C THR A 46 28.59 -41.76 29.04
N GLU A 47 27.62 -42.64 29.35
CA GLU A 47 26.17 -42.41 29.13
C GLU A 47 25.45 -42.09 30.45
N GLN A 48 24.13 -41.88 30.37
CA GLN A 48 23.10 -41.77 31.44
C GLN A 48 22.69 -40.36 31.90
N GLN A 49 21.46 -40.13 32.37
CA GLN A 49 20.13 -40.70 31.99
C GLN A 49 19.01 -39.73 32.47
N MET A 50 17.79 -39.90 31.97
CA MET A 50 16.57 -39.14 32.31
C MET A 50 16.27 -39.00 33.81
N SER A 51 15.68 -37.86 34.22
CA SER A 51 14.45 -37.86 35.03
C SER A 51 13.68 -36.51 35.01
N SER A 52 12.45 -36.55 35.55
CA SER A 52 11.48 -35.50 35.93
C SER A 52 12.03 -34.14 36.42
N GLY A 53 11.28 -33.02 36.37
CA GLY A 53 9.87 -32.81 35.96
C GLY A 53 9.15 -31.78 36.83
N VAL A 54 7.83 -31.57 36.59
CA VAL A 54 6.90 -30.66 37.31
C VAL A 54 7.00 -29.16 36.97
N THR A 55 5.87 -28.48 37.13
CA THR A 55 5.51 -27.11 36.69
C THR A 55 5.48 -26.11 37.83
N GLU A 56 5.61 -24.81 37.51
CA GLU A 56 4.90 -23.74 38.24
C GLU A 56 4.16 -22.81 37.27
N GLU A 57 3.02 -22.29 37.71
CA GLU A 57 2.22 -21.28 37.02
C GLU A 57 2.47 -19.91 37.65
N MET A 58 2.33 -18.83 36.89
CA MET A 58 1.99 -17.52 37.46
C MET A 58 0.83 -16.87 36.70
N ASN A 59 -0.16 -16.47 37.49
CA ASN A 59 -1.49 -16.01 37.07
C ASN A 59 -1.49 -14.50 36.74
N PRO A 60 -2.18 -14.01 35.70
CA PRO A 60 -2.22 -12.58 35.38
C PRO A 60 -3.18 -11.81 36.31
N SER A 61 -2.75 -10.63 36.76
CA SER A 61 -3.57 -9.73 37.57
C SER A 61 -4.64 -9.02 36.74
N ILE A 62 -5.90 -9.17 37.15
CA ILE A 62 -7.05 -8.38 36.67
C ILE A 62 -7.40 -7.32 37.72
N ILE A 63 -7.63 -6.08 37.29
CA ILE A 63 -8.48 -5.12 37.99
C ILE A 63 -9.52 -4.61 36.99
N ASN A 64 -10.74 -4.41 37.47
CA ASN A 64 -11.94 -4.04 36.72
C ASN A 64 -12.69 -2.91 37.48
N SER A 65 -13.80 -2.42 36.92
CA SER A 65 -14.71 -1.36 37.42
C SER A 65 -14.19 0.08 37.28
N GLN A 66 -15.02 1.11 37.09
CA GLN A 66 -16.43 1.24 36.59
C GLN A 66 -16.53 2.68 36.01
N GLU A 67 -17.20 2.97 34.87
CA GLU A 67 -18.66 3.10 34.64
C GLU A 67 -19.25 4.44 35.15
N GLU A 68 -20.41 4.83 34.61
CA GLU A 68 -21.13 6.12 34.78
C GLU A 68 -20.53 7.38 34.10
N THR A 69 -21.32 8.45 33.90
CA THR A 69 -22.32 8.68 32.82
C THR A 69 -22.81 10.14 32.82
N GLU A 70 -22.97 10.76 31.64
CA GLU A 70 -23.73 12.02 31.38
C GLU A 70 -23.27 13.28 32.17
N THR A 71 -23.55 14.54 31.83
CA THR A 71 -24.70 15.18 31.16
C THR A 71 -24.32 16.46 30.36
N THR A 72 -25.27 16.96 29.58
CA THR A 72 -25.32 18.29 28.94
C THR A 72 -25.29 19.44 29.95
N SER A 73 -24.93 20.69 29.59
CA SER A 73 -25.91 21.73 29.21
C SER A 73 -25.26 23.06 28.76
N THR A 74 -26.08 23.99 28.26
CA THR A 74 -25.73 25.28 27.61
C THR A 74 -26.01 26.53 28.48
N SER A 75 -25.69 27.73 27.94
CA SER A 75 -26.10 29.08 28.38
C SER A 75 -25.39 29.69 29.61
N SER A 76 -25.30 31.02 29.80
CA SER A 76 -25.24 32.19 28.87
C SER A 76 -24.94 33.51 29.64
N THR A 77 -24.74 34.61 28.90
CA THR A 77 -25.05 36.02 29.29
C THR A 77 -24.36 36.70 30.49
N SER A 78 -23.41 37.59 30.14
CA SER A 78 -23.26 39.01 30.58
C SER A 78 -23.24 39.44 32.07
N ASP A 79 -22.25 40.27 32.40
CA ASP A 79 -22.49 41.63 32.93
C ASP A 79 -21.38 42.62 32.45
N SER A 80 -21.46 43.92 32.79
CA SER A 80 -20.79 45.03 32.09
C SER A 80 -20.20 46.14 32.99
N THR A 81 -19.08 46.75 32.54
CA THR A 81 -18.60 48.12 32.84
C THR A 81 -17.63 48.52 31.71
N THR A 82 -17.93 49.48 30.81
CA THR A 82 -17.65 50.94 30.92
C THR A 82 -16.17 51.27 31.24
N GLU A 83 -15.45 52.15 30.53
CA GLU A 83 -15.68 53.01 29.33
C GLU A 83 -14.28 53.43 28.75
N VAL A 84 -14.03 54.23 27.69
CA VAL A 84 -14.80 55.23 26.94
C VAL A 84 -14.28 55.43 25.48
N SER A 85 -15.11 56.06 24.63
CA SER A 85 -14.95 56.93 23.43
C SER A 85 -13.57 57.44 22.92
N THR A 86 -13.34 57.90 21.68
CA THR A 86 -14.05 58.01 20.35
C THR A 86 -12.98 58.45 19.31
N SER A 87 -12.90 58.04 18.03
CA SER A 87 -13.84 58.06 16.89
C SER A 87 -14.12 59.44 16.22
N GLU A 88 -13.61 59.59 14.98
CA GLU A 88 -14.34 59.92 13.71
C GLU A 88 -15.11 61.27 13.50
N VAL A 89 -15.17 61.90 12.30
CA VAL A 89 -14.43 61.78 11.00
C VAL A 89 -14.72 62.96 10.01
N THR A 90 -13.92 63.08 8.92
CA THR A 90 -14.13 63.80 7.62
C THR A 90 -14.20 65.35 7.47
N THR A 91 -13.29 65.86 6.62
CA THR A 91 -13.42 66.84 5.48
C THR A 91 -14.38 68.05 5.47
N VAL A 92 -13.85 69.21 5.04
CA VAL A 92 -14.41 70.08 3.95
C VAL A 92 -13.29 70.90 3.26
N ASN A 93 -13.59 71.52 2.12
CA ASN A 93 -12.69 72.32 1.26
C ASN A 93 -13.00 73.84 1.33
N ASP A 94 -12.24 74.61 0.53
CA ASP A 94 -12.46 76.00 0.02
C ASP A 94 -11.78 77.16 0.77
N THR A 95 -11.31 78.27 0.14
CA THR A 95 -10.84 78.58 -1.26
C THR A 95 -10.15 79.99 -1.21
N GLU A 96 -9.63 80.52 -2.34
CA GLU A 96 -8.97 81.85 -2.56
C GLU A 96 -7.43 81.87 -2.30
N ASN A 97 -6.51 82.25 -3.22
CA ASN A 97 -6.31 83.46 -4.08
C ASN A 97 -5.60 84.62 -3.28
N SER A 98 -4.60 85.38 -3.76
CA SER A 98 -4.18 85.76 -5.12
C SER A 98 -2.71 86.28 -5.23
N SER A 99 -2.10 86.13 -6.42
CA SER A 99 -1.22 87.07 -7.18
C SER A 99 0.10 87.72 -6.66
N ASP A 100 0.99 87.92 -7.66
CA ASP A 100 1.97 89.01 -7.91
C ASP A 100 3.31 89.14 -7.13
N ASP A 101 4.37 88.67 -7.80
CA ASP A 101 5.47 89.44 -8.42
C ASP A 101 6.20 90.62 -7.72
N THR A 102 7.55 90.50 -7.79
CA THR A 102 8.57 91.57 -7.90
C THR A 102 8.75 92.65 -6.81
N GLU A 103 9.96 92.71 -6.24
CA GLU A 103 10.91 93.82 -6.49
C GLU A 103 12.37 93.33 -6.27
N THR A 104 13.40 94.12 -6.63
CA THR A 104 14.82 93.76 -6.49
C THR A 104 15.75 94.96 -6.25
N THR A 105 16.39 95.00 -5.08
CA THR A 105 17.58 95.81 -4.73
C THR A 105 18.41 95.02 -3.69
N LEU A 106 19.73 94.79 -3.78
CA LEU A 106 20.87 95.72 -3.88
C LEU A 106 21.12 96.51 -2.56
N GLU A 107 22.31 96.51 -1.93
CA GLU A 107 23.60 95.83 -2.23
C GLU A 107 24.00 94.77 -1.15
N THR A 108 25.11 94.72 -0.38
CA THR A 108 26.27 95.62 -0.16
C THR A 108 27.55 94.84 0.30
N SER A 109 28.70 95.15 -0.32
CA SER A 109 30.12 94.97 0.11
C SER A 109 30.66 93.66 0.76
N GLN A 110 31.38 92.90 -0.07
CA GLN A 110 32.83 92.61 0.02
C GLN A 110 33.53 92.32 1.37
N SER A 111 34.23 91.18 1.40
CA SER A 111 35.62 91.11 1.87
C SER A 111 36.39 90.01 1.10
N ASN A 112 37.45 90.37 0.37
CA ASN A 112 38.32 89.39 -0.29
C ASN A 112 39.49 89.01 0.63
N GLU A 113 39.76 87.72 0.79
CA GLU A 113 41.10 87.23 1.13
C GLU A 113 41.54 86.20 0.08
N ASP A 114 42.81 86.31 -0.34
CA ASP A 114 43.39 85.53 -1.43
C ASP A 114 43.88 84.16 -0.92
N THR A 115 43.39 83.08 -1.51
CA THR A 115 43.89 81.72 -1.25
C THR A 115 43.99 80.92 -2.56
N PRO A 116 45.01 80.05 -2.74
CA PRO A 116 45.32 79.50 -4.05
C PRO A 116 44.25 78.53 -4.55
N VAL A 117 43.81 78.71 -5.80
CA VAL A 117 42.87 77.81 -6.47
C VAL A 117 43.53 76.45 -6.70
N ALA A 118 43.18 75.47 -5.86
CA ALA A 118 43.46 74.06 -6.12
C ALA A 118 42.71 73.62 -7.39
N PRO A 119 43.30 72.75 -8.25
CA PRO A 119 42.65 72.31 -9.48
C PRO A 119 41.35 71.57 -9.17
N ALA A 120 40.29 71.89 -9.91
CA ALA A 120 38.99 71.26 -9.74
C ALA A 120 39.10 69.73 -9.86
N LYS A 121 38.63 69.03 -8.82
CA LYS A 121 38.60 67.57 -8.79
C LYS A 121 37.70 67.07 -9.92
N ALA A 122 38.27 66.39 -10.91
CA ALA A 122 37.51 65.78 -12.00
C ALA A 122 36.45 64.81 -11.46
N GLU A 123 35.27 64.82 -12.07
CA GLU A 123 34.19 63.88 -11.73
C GLU A 123 34.60 62.45 -12.12
N GLU A 124 34.60 61.53 -11.13
CA GLU A 124 34.88 60.11 -11.35
C GLU A 124 33.73 59.50 -12.16
N LYS A 125 33.96 59.17 -13.43
CA LYS A 125 32.91 58.59 -14.30
C LYS A 125 32.39 57.28 -13.72
N VAL A 126 31.09 57.24 -13.44
CA VAL A 126 30.39 56.02 -13.00
C VAL A 126 30.03 55.18 -14.23
N PRO A 127 30.54 53.94 -14.34
CA PRO A 127 30.32 53.11 -15.52
C PRO A 127 28.87 52.71 -15.69
N ASP A 128 28.35 52.88 -16.91
CA ASP A 128 27.04 52.41 -17.33
C ASP A 128 27.14 51.00 -17.94
N ILE A 129 26.24 50.09 -17.56
CA ILE A 129 26.00 48.84 -18.28
C ILE A 129 24.75 48.98 -19.15
N ASN A 130 24.96 48.97 -20.46
CA ASN A 130 23.92 49.10 -21.49
C ASN A 130 23.57 47.73 -22.03
N TYR A 131 22.29 47.44 -22.28
CA TYR A 131 21.85 46.16 -22.82
C TYR A 131 20.54 46.24 -23.61
N GLN A 132 20.37 45.30 -24.54
CA GLN A 132 19.15 45.11 -25.33
C GLN A 132 18.93 43.63 -25.61
N THR A 133 17.67 43.22 -25.71
CA THR A 133 17.29 41.83 -26.02
C THR A 133 16.52 41.72 -27.34
N HIS A 134 16.73 40.61 -28.04
CA HIS A 134 15.89 40.16 -29.16
C HIS A 134 14.75 39.33 -28.61
N ILE A 135 13.51 39.70 -28.94
CA ILE A 135 12.29 39.06 -28.44
C ILE A 135 11.53 38.44 -29.61
N GLN A 136 10.95 37.27 -29.37
CA GLN A 136 9.98 36.64 -30.27
C GLN A 136 8.95 37.66 -30.79
N ASP A 137 8.71 37.62 -32.10
CA ASP A 137 7.66 38.36 -32.82
C ASP A 137 7.71 39.90 -32.66
N ILE A 138 8.82 40.43 -32.11
CA ILE A 138 9.10 41.87 -31.93
C ILE A 138 10.47 42.24 -32.52
N GLY A 139 11.48 41.37 -32.39
CA GLY A 139 12.87 41.67 -32.77
C GLY A 139 13.65 42.35 -31.65
N TRP A 140 14.65 43.17 -32.00
CA TRP A 140 15.44 43.93 -31.03
C TRP A 140 14.62 45.07 -30.40
N GLN A 141 14.57 45.11 -29.07
CA GLN A 141 14.14 46.29 -28.34
C GLN A 141 15.22 47.39 -28.33
N GLY A 142 14.84 48.60 -27.94
CA GLY A 142 15.78 49.67 -27.64
C GLY A 142 16.75 49.30 -26.51
N VAL A 143 17.89 49.98 -26.48
CA VAL A 143 18.90 49.84 -25.43
C VAL A 143 18.40 50.48 -24.14
N VAL A 144 18.55 49.75 -23.03
CA VAL A 144 18.25 50.16 -21.66
C VAL A 144 19.53 50.05 -20.81
N LYS A 145 19.55 50.63 -19.61
CA LYS A 145 20.74 50.68 -18.75
C LYS A 145 20.48 50.42 -17.27
N ASN A 146 21.54 50.07 -16.54
CA ASN A 146 21.66 50.12 -15.07
C ASN A 146 20.44 49.64 -14.25
N GLY A 147 19.86 48.49 -14.59
CA GLY A 147 18.76 47.87 -13.86
C GLY A 147 17.37 48.12 -14.44
N GLU A 148 17.25 48.90 -15.53
CA GLU A 148 16.03 48.96 -16.34
C GLU A 148 15.66 47.57 -16.92
N ILE A 149 14.39 47.34 -17.27
CA ILE A 149 13.95 46.04 -17.78
C ILE A 149 14.12 45.98 -19.30
N SER A 150 14.91 45.03 -19.79
CA SER A 150 14.88 44.61 -21.20
C SER A 150 14.12 43.29 -21.32
N GLY A 151 13.18 43.19 -22.26
CA GLY A 151 12.29 42.03 -22.40
C GLY A 151 10.80 42.37 -22.32
N THR A 152 10.00 41.39 -21.93
CA THR A 152 8.60 41.58 -21.52
C THR A 152 8.29 40.80 -20.26
N SER A 153 7.46 41.36 -19.37
CA SER A 153 6.80 40.58 -18.32
C SER A 153 5.34 40.35 -18.71
N ARG A 154 4.75 39.23 -18.28
CA ARG A 154 3.32 38.86 -18.47
C ARG A 154 2.80 38.79 -19.92
N ARG A 155 3.65 38.92 -20.95
CA ARG A 155 3.29 38.77 -22.38
C ARG A 155 3.64 37.39 -22.97
N SER A 156 4.27 36.51 -22.19
CA SER A 156 4.67 35.14 -22.58
C SER A 156 5.58 35.04 -23.81
N LEU A 157 6.28 36.12 -24.18
CA LEU A 157 7.24 36.12 -25.29
C LEU A 157 8.63 35.72 -24.79
N ARG A 158 9.31 34.83 -25.52
CA ARG A 158 10.70 34.43 -25.24
C ARG A 158 11.70 35.53 -25.64
N LEU A 159 12.75 35.68 -24.84
CA LEU A 159 14.02 36.20 -25.33
C LEU A 159 14.68 35.16 -26.23
N GLU A 160 15.34 35.60 -27.30
CA GLU A 160 16.07 34.75 -28.25
C GLU A 160 17.56 35.09 -28.33
N GLY A 161 17.92 36.32 -27.98
CA GLY A 161 19.30 36.81 -27.98
C GLY A 161 19.46 38.09 -27.16
N ILE A 162 20.70 38.42 -26.83
CA ILE A 162 21.08 39.58 -26.02
C ILE A 162 22.38 40.21 -26.53
N LYS A 163 22.48 41.53 -26.36
CA LYS A 163 23.72 42.31 -26.50
C LYS A 163 23.85 43.23 -25.29
N MET A 164 25.07 43.43 -24.83
CA MET A 164 25.41 44.40 -23.79
C MET A 164 26.83 44.95 -23.96
N ASN A 165 27.07 46.17 -23.47
CA ASN A 165 28.39 46.80 -23.41
C ASN A 165 28.47 47.76 -22.22
N ILE A 166 29.69 48.01 -21.76
CA ILE A 166 29.98 49.08 -20.81
C ILE A 166 30.16 50.41 -21.57
N SER A 167 29.76 51.53 -20.96
CA SER A 167 30.12 52.88 -21.41
C SER A 167 30.40 53.78 -20.20
N ASN A 168 30.74 55.06 -20.45
CA ASN A 168 30.89 56.07 -19.41
C ASN A 168 31.89 55.66 -18.30
N SER A 169 33.03 55.10 -18.70
CA SER A 169 34.04 54.57 -17.78
C SER A 169 35.42 55.03 -18.22
N ASP A 170 36.24 55.43 -17.24
CA ASP A 170 37.68 55.63 -17.42
C ASP A 170 38.52 54.42 -16.96
N LEU A 171 37.86 53.37 -16.43
CA LEU A 171 38.50 52.09 -16.08
C LEU A 171 38.60 51.20 -17.31
N ALA A 172 39.78 50.63 -17.58
CA ALA A 172 39.94 49.71 -18.69
C ALA A 172 39.22 48.38 -18.42
N GLY A 173 38.51 47.85 -19.40
CA GLY A 173 37.82 46.58 -19.27
C GLY A 173 36.57 46.46 -20.11
N SER A 174 35.83 45.37 -19.88
CA SER A 174 34.74 44.92 -20.76
C SER A 174 33.75 44.03 -20.04
N VAL A 175 32.56 43.84 -20.63
CA VAL A 175 31.59 42.82 -20.21
C VAL A 175 31.64 41.61 -21.16
N GLU A 176 31.71 40.43 -20.57
CA GLU A 176 31.63 39.15 -21.27
C GLU A 176 30.44 38.33 -20.77
N TYR A 177 29.72 37.70 -21.69
CA TYR A 177 28.44 37.04 -21.38
C TYR A 177 28.21 35.83 -22.26
N ARG A 178 27.45 34.86 -21.76
CA ARG A 178 26.97 33.70 -22.52
C ARG A 178 25.57 33.30 -22.12
N THR A 179 24.82 32.73 -23.06
CA THR A 179 23.47 32.22 -22.82
C THR A 179 23.38 30.69 -22.97
N HIS A 180 22.49 30.07 -22.20
CA HIS A 180 21.96 28.74 -22.46
C HIS A 180 20.78 28.89 -23.42
N VAL A 181 20.87 28.24 -24.59
CA VAL A 181 19.85 28.32 -25.64
C VAL A 181 19.19 26.95 -25.81
N GLN A 182 17.88 26.93 -26.05
CA GLN A 182 17.14 25.72 -26.42
C GLN A 182 17.89 24.91 -27.48
N GLU A 183 17.98 23.58 -27.27
CA GLU A 183 18.60 22.59 -28.18
C GLU A 183 20.11 22.76 -28.48
N ILE A 184 20.72 23.88 -28.07
CA ILE A 184 22.15 24.18 -28.25
C ILE A 184 22.92 24.05 -26.93
N GLY A 185 22.29 24.38 -25.80
CA GLY A 185 22.94 24.45 -24.49
C GLY A 185 23.72 25.75 -24.27
N TRP A 186 24.74 25.72 -23.39
CA TRP A 186 25.60 26.87 -23.12
C TRP A 186 26.50 27.19 -24.32
N GLN A 187 26.35 28.39 -24.88
CA GLN A 187 27.24 28.91 -25.91
C GLN A 187 28.60 29.38 -25.32
N GLY A 188 29.54 29.74 -26.19
CA GLY A 188 30.77 30.43 -25.80
C GLY A 188 30.50 31.82 -25.20
N TYR A 189 31.47 32.34 -24.44
CA TYR A 189 31.44 33.74 -24.02
C TYR A 189 31.66 34.65 -25.24
N VAL A 190 30.83 35.68 -25.33
CA VAL A 190 30.98 36.80 -26.28
C VAL A 190 31.23 38.09 -25.50
N LYS A 191 31.78 39.09 -26.17
CA LYS A 191 32.27 40.34 -25.59
C LYS A 191 31.55 41.55 -26.18
N ASP A 192 31.32 42.61 -25.39
CA ASP A 192 30.87 43.96 -25.80
C ASP A 192 30.14 44.08 -27.17
N ASN A 193 28.81 44.23 -27.13
CA ASN A 193 27.91 44.34 -28.31
C ASN A 193 27.83 43.13 -29.28
N GLN A 194 28.63 42.07 -29.11
CA GLN A 194 28.46 40.82 -29.84
C GLN A 194 27.16 40.09 -29.44
N LEU A 195 26.55 39.33 -30.36
CA LEU A 195 25.33 38.57 -30.08
C LEU A 195 25.64 37.34 -29.22
N SER A 196 24.99 37.22 -28.06
CA SER A 196 24.80 35.93 -27.38
C SER A 196 23.36 35.47 -27.59
N GLY A 197 23.15 34.19 -27.87
CA GLY A 197 21.86 33.62 -28.25
C GLY A 197 21.73 33.34 -29.74
N THR A 198 20.57 33.67 -30.31
CA THR A 198 20.26 33.56 -31.74
C THR A 198 19.40 34.72 -32.22
N SER A 199 19.25 34.86 -33.53
CA SER A 199 18.25 35.73 -34.18
C SER A 199 17.75 35.02 -35.43
N GLY A 200 16.46 35.12 -35.75
CA GLY A 200 15.82 34.44 -36.88
C GLY A 200 15.72 32.91 -36.78
N LYS A 201 16.10 32.29 -35.65
CA LYS A 201 16.06 30.82 -35.43
C LYS A 201 14.90 30.33 -34.56
N SER A 202 14.10 31.23 -33.98
CA SER A 202 12.98 30.91 -33.09
C SER A 202 13.33 30.11 -31.82
N LEU A 203 14.60 30.08 -31.40
CA LEU A 203 15.07 29.37 -30.21
C LEU A 203 15.07 30.30 -28.99
N ARG A 204 14.47 29.86 -27.88
CA ARG A 204 14.48 30.62 -26.61
C ARG A 204 15.86 30.60 -25.94
N LEU A 205 16.17 31.68 -25.24
CA LEU A 205 17.11 31.66 -24.13
C LEU A 205 16.46 30.96 -22.92
N GLU A 206 17.25 30.23 -22.14
CA GLU A 206 16.81 29.55 -20.91
C GLU A 206 17.59 30.03 -19.67
N ALA A 207 18.85 30.43 -19.84
CA ALA A 207 19.70 31.00 -18.80
C ALA A 207 20.80 31.91 -19.37
N ILE A 208 21.47 32.67 -18.49
CA ILE A 208 22.59 33.57 -18.82
C ILE A 208 23.67 33.54 -17.73
N GLN A 209 24.92 33.78 -18.12
CA GLN A 209 26.02 34.17 -17.24
C GLN A 209 26.66 35.47 -17.75
N ILE A 210 27.06 36.36 -16.85
CA ILE A 210 27.68 37.66 -17.17
C ILE A 210 28.89 37.89 -16.25
N ARG A 211 30.03 38.30 -16.79
CA ARG A 211 31.24 38.63 -16.02
C ARG A 211 31.89 39.91 -16.52
N LEU A 212 32.58 40.60 -15.63
CA LEU A 212 33.44 41.74 -15.96
C LEU A 212 34.87 41.24 -16.22
N THR A 213 35.62 41.98 -17.04
CA THR A 213 37.06 41.76 -17.28
C THR A 213 37.82 43.09 -17.24
N GLY A 214 39.12 43.05 -16.94
CA GLY A 214 39.95 44.25 -16.78
C GLY A 214 39.82 44.92 -15.41
N GLU A 215 40.23 46.18 -15.31
CA GLU A 215 40.25 47.00 -14.09
C GLU A 215 38.84 47.22 -13.52
N ILE A 216 37.83 47.36 -14.38
CA ILE A 216 36.44 47.47 -13.95
C ILE A 216 35.96 46.22 -13.19
N ALA A 217 36.52 45.04 -13.47
CA ALA A 217 36.24 43.82 -12.71
C ALA A 217 36.86 43.82 -11.29
N ASN A 218 37.83 44.70 -11.03
CA ASN A 218 38.42 44.94 -9.71
C ASN A 218 37.62 45.99 -8.91
N ALA A 219 37.02 46.97 -9.59
CA ALA A 219 36.27 48.07 -8.96
C ALA A 219 34.76 47.79 -8.78
N TYR A 220 34.13 46.99 -9.64
CA TYR A 220 32.68 46.72 -9.63
C TYR A 220 32.37 45.22 -9.62
N ASP A 221 31.21 44.84 -9.09
CA ASP A 221 30.54 43.55 -9.33
C ASP A 221 29.35 43.78 -10.28
N VAL A 222 29.12 42.85 -11.22
CA VAL A 222 27.92 42.87 -12.06
C VAL A 222 26.84 41.98 -11.45
N TYR A 223 25.68 42.56 -11.17
CA TYR A 223 24.51 41.85 -10.67
C TYR A 223 23.43 41.81 -11.75
N TYR A 224 22.82 40.64 -11.93
CA TYR A 224 21.77 40.44 -12.92
C TYR A 224 20.72 39.43 -12.46
N ARG A 225 19.47 39.65 -12.86
CA ARG A 225 18.37 38.70 -12.65
C ARG A 225 17.50 38.61 -13.90
N VAL A 226 16.75 37.52 -14.00
CA VAL A 226 15.89 37.23 -15.16
C VAL A 226 14.47 36.88 -14.72
N HIS A 227 13.50 37.24 -15.57
CA HIS A 227 12.12 36.77 -15.49
C HIS A 227 12.02 35.50 -16.32
N ILE A 228 11.52 34.40 -15.75
CA ILE A 228 11.28 33.15 -16.47
C ILE A 228 9.81 32.75 -16.44
N GLU A 229 9.41 31.97 -17.44
CA GLU A 229 8.09 31.35 -17.53
C GLU A 229 7.68 30.63 -16.23
N ASP A 230 6.41 30.76 -15.85
CA ASP A 230 5.75 30.17 -14.67
C ASP A 230 6.33 30.54 -13.28
N LYS A 231 7.48 31.22 -13.19
CA LYS A 231 8.12 31.59 -11.92
C LYS A 231 8.27 33.10 -11.71
N GLY A 232 8.30 33.88 -12.79
CA GLY A 232 8.53 35.32 -12.72
C GLY A 232 10.00 35.66 -12.50
N TRP A 233 10.28 36.79 -11.83
CA TRP A 233 11.64 37.21 -11.49
C TRP A 233 12.31 36.25 -10.50
N LEU A 234 13.45 35.71 -10.90
CA LEU A 234 14.39 35.01 -10.01
C LEU A 234 15.25 36.01 -9.23
N ASN A 235 16.02 35.51 -8.27
CA ASN A 235 16.94 36.35 -7.50
C ASN A 235 18.13 36.84 -8.34
N TRP A 236 18.91 37.78 -7.81
CA TRP A 236 20.13 38.28 -8.44
C TRP A 236 21.26 37.25 -8.39
N ALA A 237 21.84 36.95 -9.55
CA ALA A 237 23.15 36.34 -9.69
C ALA A 237 24.22 37.45 -9.69
N LYS A 238 25.43 37.10 -9.25
CA LYS A 238 26.59 37.99 -9.20
C LYS A 238 27.77 37.44 -10.01
N ASN A 239 28.30 38.25 -10.92
CA ASN A 239 29.42 37.88 -11.80
C ASN A 239 29.18 36.48 -12.45
N SER A 240 30.23 35.66 -12.58
CA SER A 240 30.24 34.34 -13.24
C SER A 240 29.33 33.25 -12.63
N GLU A 241 28.38 33.58 -11.78
CA GLU A 241 27.23 32.74 -11.39
C GLU A 241 26.28 32.50 -12.59
N SER A 242 25.08 31.97 -12.37
CA SER A 242 24.07 31.77 -13.43
C SER A 242 22.74 32.38 -13.02
N ALA A 243 21.98 32.89 -14.00
CA ALA A 243 20.60 33.33 -13.83
C ALA A 243 19.68 32.61 -14.84
N GLY A 244 18.51 32.13 -14.40
CA GLY A 244 17.51 31.48 -15.26
C GLY A 244 17.24 30.01 -14.89
N SER A 245 17.06 29.15 -15.90
CA SER A 245 16.83 27.73 -15.68
C SER A 245 17.60 26.81 -16.64
N GLN A 246 17.78 25.56 -16.24
CA GLN A 246 18.34 24.50 -17.07
C GLN A 246 17.58 23.18 -16.87
N SER A 247 17.48 22.34 -17.90
CA SER A 247 16.76 21.04 -17.87
C SER A 247 15.26 21.14 -17.52
N ALA A 248 14.69 22.34 -17.60
CA ALA A 248 13.31 22.66 -17.26
C ALA A 248 12.46 23.17 -18.45
N ALA A 249 13.09 23.46 -19.58
CA ALA A 249 12.50 24.03 -20.81
C ALA A 249 11.84 25.41 -20.66
N LYS A 250 12.01 26.11 -19.52
CA LYS A 250 11.42 27.44 -19.29
C LYS A 250 12.24 28.53 -20.01
N ARG A 251 11.55 29.36 -20.79
CA ARG A 251 12.13 30.53 -21.46
C ARG A 251 12.50 31.64 -20.46
N LEU A 252 13.54 32.41 -20.78
CA LEU A 252 13.67 33.78 -20.30
C LEU A 252 12.64 34.66 -21.03
N GLU A 253 12.07 35.62 -20.31
CA GLU A 253 11.10 36.59 -20.84
C GLU A 253 11.60 38.05 -20.66
N ALA A 254 12.40 38.32 -19.62
CA ALA A 254 13.05 39.60 -19.38
C ALA A 254 14.33 39.48 -18.54
N ILE A 255 15.14 40.55 -18.52
CA ILE A 255 16.40 40.67 -17.77
C ILE A 255 16.57 42.08 -17.18
N GLN A 256 17.22 42.16 -16.02
CA GLN A 256 17.78 43.39 -15.43
C GLN A 256 19.27 43.14 -15.13
N ILE A 257 20.14 44.11 -15.44
CA ILE A 257 21.59 44.05 -15.21
C ILE A 257 22.04 45.39 -14.64
N LYS A 258 22.84 45.40 -13.58
CA LYS A 258 23.48 46.63 -13.07
C LYS A 258 24.88 46.37 -12.51
N LEU A 259 25.70 47.40 -12.54
CA LEU A 259 26.97 47.45 -11.83
C LEU A 259 26.73 47.96 -10.40
N VAL A 260 27.53 47.47 -9.45
CA VAL A 260 27.55 47.90 -8.04
C VAL A 260 29.02 47.98 -7.63
N LYS A 261 29.45 49.05 -6.93
CA LYS A 261 30.87 49.22 -6.58
C LYS A 261 31.25 48.15 -5.55
N LYS A 262 32.45 47.56 -5.64
CA LYS A 262 32.84 46.49 -4.72
C LYS A 262 32.87 47.02 -3.27
N GLY A 263 32.18 46.32 -2.38
CA GLY A 263 31.98 46.72 -0.98
C GLY A 263 30.62 47.36 -0.70
N GLU A 264 29.88 47.80 -1.72
CA GLU A 264 28.49 48.26 -1.56
C GLU A 264 27.51 47.09 -1.38
N ALA A 265 26.31 47.41 -0.89
CA ALA A 265 25.27 46.43 -0.62
C ALA A 265 24.80 45.69 -1.89
N ALA A 266 24.62 44.37 -1.76
CA ALA A 266 24.03 43.55 -2.82
C ALA A 266 22.57 43.99 -3.09
N PRO A 267 22.05 43.82 -4.32
CA PRO A 267 20.68 44.20 -4.64
C PRO A 267 19.65 43.34 -3.91
N GLU A 268 18.60 43.96 -3.38
CA GLU A 268 17.55 43.24 -2.67
C GLU A 268 16.82 42.21 -3.56
N GLY A 269 16.59 41.04 -2.99
CA GLY A 269 15.92 39.91 -3.61
C GLY A 269 16.03 38.65 -2.73
N SER A 270 15.18 37.67 -2.99
CA SER A 270 15.11 36.41 -2.22
C SER A 270 14.91 35.20 -3.13
N GLY A 271 15.23 34.01 -2.62
CA GLY A 271 15.23 32.77 -3.40
C GLY A 271 16.52 32.56 -4.22
N LYS A 272 16.46 31.68 -5.23
CA LYS A 272 17.59 31.36 -6.11
C LYS A 272 17.59 32.23 -7.37
N ALA A 273 18.78 32.51 -7.90
CA ALA A 273 18.94 33.10 -9.24
C ALA A 273 18.84 32.07 -10.38
N PHE A 274 19.18 30.80 -10.09
CA PHE A 274 19.20 29.70 -11.05
C PHE A 274 18.42 28.50 -10.52
N LEU A 275 17.60 27.88 -11.38
CA LEU A 275 16.74 26.73 -11.05
C LEU A 275 17.02 25.55 -11.99
N ILE A 276 17.23 24.35 -11.43
CA ILE A 276 17.61 23.17 -12.24
C ILE A 276 16.48 22.12 -12.27
N GLY A 277 16.20 21.61 -13.47
CA GLY A 277 15.33 20.46 -13.71
C GLY A 277 13.91 20.69 -13.22
N ASN A 278 13.53 20.01 -12.14
CA ASN A 278 12.17 20.07 -11.62
C ASN A 278 11.91 21.30 -10.73
N GLU A 279 12.94 22.04 -10.30
CA GLU A 279 12.77 23.29 -9.52
C GLU A 279 12.05 24.39 -10.31
N ALA A 280 12.33 24.51 -11.61
CA ALA A 280 11.72 25.46 -12.52
C ALA A 280 10.40 24.97 -13.16
N LYS A 281 10.01 23.71 -12.94
CA LYS A 281 8.73 23.18 -13.46
C LYS A 281 7.54 23.55 -12.56
N ARG A 282 6.33 23.46 -13.11
CA ARG A 282 5.09 23.41 -12.32
C ARG A 282 4.89 22.01 -11.71
N PRO A 283 4.16 21.85 -10.60
CA PRO A 283 3.87 20.54 -10.00
C PRO A 283 3.24 19.54 -10.98
N ASP A 284 2.48 20.01 -11.96
CA ASP A 284 1.79 19.17 -12.94
C ASP A 284 2.68 18.68 -14.10
N GLU A 285 3.89 19.25 -14.25
CA GLU A 285 4.90 18.87 -15.24
C GLU A 285 5.94 17.87 -14.68
N ILE A 286 5.91 17.60 -13.38
CA ILE A 286 6.89 16.77 -12.68
C ILE A 286 6.29 15.38 -12.46
N LYS A 287 6.67 14.41 -13.30
CA LYS A 287 6.24 13.02 -13.17
C LYS A 287 7.14 12.28 -12.16
N PRO A 288 6.69 12.02 -10.91
CA PRO A 288 7.46 11.28 -9.93
C PRO A 288 7.55 9.80 -10.33
N ASN A 289 8.54 9.10 -9.79
CA ASN A 289 8.74 7.68 -10.07
C ASN A 289 8.68 6.88 -8.78
N VAL A 290 8.00 5.74 -8.81
CA VAL A 290 7.95 4.80 -7.69
C VAL A 290 8.93 3.66 -7.94
N ASN A 291 9.88 3.51 -7.03
CA ASN A 291 10.92 2.48 -7.07
C ASN A 291 10.74 1.57 -5.85
N TYR A 292 10.78 0.26 -6.04
CA TYR A 292 10.50 -0.70 -4.97
C TYR A 292 11.29 -1.99 -5.13
N GLN A 293 11.56 -2.63 -4.01
CA GLN A 293 12.18 -3.95 -3.94
C GLN A 293 11.52 -4.80 -2.87
N THR A 294 11.58 -6.12 -3.04
CA THR A 294 10.98 -7.11 -2.13
C THR A 294 12.02 -8.09 -1.61
N HIS A 295 11.87 -8.48 -0.34
CA HIS A 295 12.54 -9.65 0.22
C HIS A 295 11.68 -10.89 -0.09
N VAL A 296 12.27 -11.86 -0.76
CA VAL A 296 11.59 -13.11 -1.16
C VAL A 296 12.25 -14.28 -0.43
N GLN A 297 11.43 -15.22 0.04
CA GLN A 297 11.88 -16.51 0.57
C GLN A 297 12.96 -17.16 -0.31
N GLU A 298 14.02 -17.67 0.32
CA GLU A 298 15.16 -18.38 -0.31
C GLU A 298 15.97 -17.59 -1.37
N ILE A 299 15.58 -16.35 -1.70
CA ILE A 299 16.30 -15.46 -2.63
C ILE A 299 16.90 -14.25 -1.90
N GLY A 300 16.25 -13.77 -0.84
CA GLY A 300 16.64 -12.53 -0.15
C GLY A 300 16.07 -11.27 -0.82
N TRP A 301 16.77 -10.14 -0.68
CA TRP A 301 16.39 -8.89 -1.37
C TRP A 301 16.69 -8.98 -2.86
N GLN A 302 15.65 -8.82 -3.67
CA GLN A 302 15.81 -8.54 -5.10
C GLN A 302 16.22 -7.08 -5.33
N GLY A 303 16.74 -6.76 -6.52
CA GLY A 303 17.02 -5.38 -6.92
C GLY A 303 15.74 -4.52 -7.05
N PHE A 304 15.93 -3.20 -7.10
CA PHE A 304 14.84 -2.25 -7.33
C PHE A 304 14.25 -2.40 -8.73
N VAL A 305 12.92 -2.36 -8.80
CA VAL A 305 12.12 -2.22 -10.02
C VAL A 305 11.29 -0.94 -9.95
N ARG A 306 10.76 -0.45 -11.07
CA ARG A 306 10.17 0.88 -11.21
C ARG A 306 8.80 0.87 -11.90
N ASN A 307 7.92 1.79 -11.50
CA ASN A 307 6.69 2.19 -12.23
C ASN A 307 5.81 1.06 -12.82
N GLY A 308 5.61 -0.04 -12.09
CA GLY A 308 4.68 -1.11 -12.45
C GLY A 308 5.33 -2.35 -13.05
N GLU A 309 6.65 -2.40 -13.09
CA GLU A 309 7.41 -3.65 -13.19
C GLU A 309 7.10 -4.60 -12.03
N SER A 310 7.32 -5.90 -12.19
CA SER A 310 6.97 -6.90 -11.17
C SER A 310 8.13 -7.14 -10.20
N ALA A 311 7.97 -6.76 -8.93
CA ALA A 311 8.84 -7.23 -7.85
C ALA A 311 8.28 -8.54 -7.27
N GLY A 312 9.15 -9.46 -6.82
CA GLY A 312 8.78 -10.78 -6.31
C GLY A 312 8.97 -11.90 -7.33
N THR A 313 8.11 -12.91 -7.26
CA THR A 313 8.04 -14.04 -8.21
C THR A 313 6.60 -14.44 -8.51
N SER A 314 6.33 -14.90 -9.73
CA SER A 314 5.04 -15.47 -10.13
C SER A 314 5.23 -16.96 -10.42
N GLY A 315 4.30 -17.82 -9.99
CA GLY A 315 4.34 -19.27 -10.24
C GLY A 315 5.40 -20.08 -9.46
N LYS A 316 6.47 -19.44 -8.95
CA LYS A 316 7.55 -20.11 -8.19
C LYS A 316 7.16 -20.54 -6.76
N LYS A 317 5.96 -20.18 -6.28
CA LYS A 317 5.43 -20.50 -4.93
C LYS A 317 6.22 -19.93 -3.73
N LEU A 318 7.13 -18.98 -3.97
CA LEU A 318 7.89 -18.31 -2.91
C LEU A 318 7.10 -17.12 -2.34
N ARG A 319 7.11 -16.96 -1.01
CA ARG A 319 6.47 -15.81 -0.33
C ARG A 319 7.33 -14.54 -0.43
N LEU A 320 6.66 -13.39 -0.50
CA LEU A 320 7.24 -12.12 -0.04
C LEU A 320 7.29 -12.11 1.49
N GLU A 321 8.35 -11.53 2.06
CA GLU A 321 8.55 -11.40 3.51
C GLU A 321 8.67 -9.94 3.97
N ALA A 322 9.23 -9.08 3.12
CA ALA A 322 9.34 -7.63 3.35
C ALA A 322 9.34 -6.84 2.03
N ILE A 323 9.10 -5.53 2.14
CA ILE A 323 9.11 -4.57 1.02
C ILE A 323 9.72 -3.23 1.46
N LYS A 324 10.36 -2.55 0.50
CA LYS A 324 10.74 -1.13 0.57
C LYS A 324 10.22 -0.42 -0.67
N ILE A 325 9.66 0.77 -0.50
CA ILE A 325 9.04 1.58 -1.57
C ILE A 325 9.49 3.03 -1.38
N ASN A 326 10.04 3.66 -2.42
CA ASN A 326 10.46 5.06 -2.36
C ASN A 326 10.08 5.83 -3.63
N LEU A 327 9.91 7.14 -3.48
CA LEU A 327 9.79 8.07 -4.60
C LEU A 327 11.17 8.53 -5.06
N SER A 328 11.40 8.58 -6.38
CA SER A 328 12.51 9.35 -6.98
C SER A 328 11.97 10.44 -7.88
N ASP A 329 12.82 11.42 -8.17
CA ASP A 329 12.58 12.54 -9.10
C ASP A 329 11.44 13.49 -8.69
N ALA A 330 10.80 13.23 -7.54
CA ALA A 330 9.75 14.03 -6.94
C ALA A 330 10.33 15.31 -6.30
N ALA A 331 10.33 16.41 -7.06
CA ALA A 331 10.47 17.75 -6.50
C ALA A 331 9.13 18.32 -6.00
N LEU A 332 8.04 17.55 -6.08
CA LEU A 332 6.87 17.76 -5.23
C LEU A 332 7.21 17.26 -3.83
N ALA A 333 6.98 18.07 -2.81
CA ALA A 333 7.08 17.64 -1.42
C ALA A 333 6.09 16.49 -1.14
N GLY A 334 6.49 15.50 -0.35
CA GLY A 334 5.59 14.41 0.05
C GLY A 334 6.26 13.08 0.31
N ASN A 335 5.44 12.06 0.53
CA ASN A 335 5.87 10.70 0.84
C ASN A 335 5.05 9.68 0.05
N ILE A 336 5.64 8.51 -0.18
CA ILE A 336 4.89 7.26 -0.35
C ILE A 336 4.85 6.52 0.98
N GLU A 337 3.66 6.19 1.43
CA GLU A 337 3.35 5.63 2.74
C GLU A 337 2.75 4.23 2.58
N TYR A 338 3.15 3.25 3.38
CA TYR A 338 2.72 1.87 3.21
C TYR A 338 2.68 1.08 4.52
N SER A 339 1.86 0.04 4.54
CA SER A 339 1.76 -0.94 5.63
C SER A 339 1.44 -2.31 5.04
N THR A 340 2.02 -3.37 5.60
CA THR A 340 1.76 -4.76 5.21
C THR A 340 1.04 -5.53 6.31
N HIS A 341 0.13 -6.42 5.90
CA HIS A 341 -0.41 -7.48 6.75
C HIS A 341 0.58 -8.65 6.74
N VAL A 342 1.09 -9.04 7.91
CA VAL A 342 2.08 -10.11 8.07
C VAL A 342 1.46 -11.28 8.81
N GLN A 343 1.79 -12.51 8.40
CA GLN A 343 1.37 -13.74 9.07
C GLN A 343 1.60 -13.67 10.59
N SER A 344 0.58 -14.03 11.36
CA SER A 344 0.58 -14.07 12.84
C SER A 344 0.89 -12.74 13.54
N ILE A 345 0.94 -11.62 12.82
CA ILE A 345 1.16 -10.26 13.37
C ILE A 345 -0.02 -9.34 13.01
N GLY A 346 -0.61 -9.51 11.82
CA GLY A 346 -1.65 -8.61 11.31
C GLY A 346 -1.07 -7.39 10.58
N TRP A 347 -1.84 -6.31 10.49
CA TRP A 347 -1.40 -5.04 9.90
C TRP A 347 -0.32 -4.39 10.77
N GLN A 348 0.89 -4.21 10.24
CA GLN A 348 1.94 -3.45 10.90
C GLN A 348 1.71 -1.93 10.80
N GLU A 349 2.47 -1.17 11.60
CA GLU A 349 2.54 0.28 11.49
C GLU A 349 2.80 0.78 10.05
N LYS A 350 2.34 2.00 9.78
CA LYS A 350 2.70 2.74 8.56
C LYS A 350 4.22 3.02 8.54
N LYS A 351 4.81 2.85 7.37
CA LYS A 351 6.20 3.16 7.01
C LYS A 351 6.22 4.06 5.77
N LYS A 352 7.33 4.74 5.51
CA LYS A 352 7.48 5.72 4.42
C LYS A 352 8.82 5.62 3.69
N ASN A 353 8.87 6.09 2.44
CA ASN A 353 10.10 6.46 1.70
C ASN A 353 11.34 5.56 1.96
N GLY A 354 11.25 4.27 1.65
CA GLY A 354 12.37 3.32 1.74
C GLY A 354 12.56 2.59 3.07
N GLU A 355 11.79 2.94 4.11
CA GLU A 355 11.69 2.18 5.36
C GLU A 355 11.23 0.73 5.11
N LEU A 356 11.62 -0.21 5.97
CA LEU A 356 11.23 -1.62 5.84
C LEU A 356 9.81 -1.83 6.40
N SER A 357 8.92 -2.38 5.57
CA SER A 357 7.64 -2.97 6.03
C SER A 357 7.67 -4.48 5.78
N GLY A 358 7.11 -5.28 6.68
CA GLY A 358 7.24 -6.73 6.73
C GLY A 358 8.24 -7.23 7.79
N THR A 359 8.93 -8.33 7.49
CA THR A 359 10.01 -8.90 8.33
C THR A 359 11.15 -9.46 7.48
N SER A 360 12.39 -9.33 7.96
CA SER A 360 13.56 -10.02 7.40
C SER A 360 13.99 -11.15 8.35
N GLY A 361 14.45 -12.28 7.82
CA GLY A 361 14.96 -13.43 8.59
C GLY A 361 13.92 -14.24 9.39
N LYS A 362 12.77 -13.64 9.78
CA LYS A 362 11.73 -14.28 10.62
C LYS A 362 10.87 -15.35 9.90
N LYS A 363 11.08 -15.56 8.59
CA LYS A 363 10.34 -16.53 7.74
C LYS A 363 8.82 -16.34 7.67
N LEU A 364 8.29 -15.15 8.03
CA LEU A 364 6.87 -14.82 7.97
C LEU A 364 6.51 -14.26 6.58
N ARG A 365 5.38 -14.71 6.01
CA ARG A 365 4.84 -14.16 4.75
C ARG A 365 4.16 -12.80 4.95
N LEU A 366 4.24 -11.95 3.94
CA LEU A 366 3.24 -10.92 3.70
C LEU A 366 1.95 -11.57 3.17
N GLU A 367 0.78 -11.02 3.52
CA GLU A 367 -0.54 -11.50 3.08
C GLU A 367 -1.36 -10.41 2.36
N ALA A 368 -1.13 -9.14 2.72
CA ALA A 368 -1.74 -7.97 2.08
C ALA A 368 -0.87 -6.71 2.25
N ILE A 369 -1.18 -5.66 1.49
CA ILE A 369 -0.51 -4.35 1.55
C ILE A 369 -1.53 -3.20 1.37
N LYS A 370 -1.22 -2.04 1.95
CA LYS A 370 -1.83 -0.74 1.66
C LYS A 370 -0.71 0.23 1.28
N ILE A 371 -0.93 1.09 0.29
CA ILE A 371 0.02 2.12 -0.15
C ILE A 371 -0.75 3.42 -0.42
N ASN A 372 -0.26 4.55 0.06
CA ASN A 372 -0.87 5.85 -0.11
C ASN A 372 0.20 6.91 -0.43
N LEU A 373 -0.23 8.09 -0.90
CA LEU A 373 0.61 9.27 -1.07
C LEU A 373 0.23 10.35 -0.04
N SER A 374 1.20 11.14 0.42
CA SER A 374 0.97 12.33 1.26
C SER A 374 1.83 13.51 0.84
N GLY A 375 1.47 14.74 1.24
CA GLY A 375 2.10 15.98 0.78
C GLY A 375 1.51 16.49 -0.54
N ASP A 376 2.28 17.26 -1.31
CA ASP A 376 1.84 17.77 -2.61
C ASP A 376 1.69 16.66 -3.66
N VAL A 377 2.51 15.61 -3.61
CA VAL A 377 2.41 14.52 -4.60
C VAL A 377 1.03 13.86 -4.62
N SER A 378 0.32 13.77 -3.48
CA SER A 378 -1.06 13.24 -3.43
C SER A 378 -2.14 14.22 -3.91
N ARG A 379 -1.80 15.49 -4.14
CA ARG A 379 -2.71 16.48 -4.74
C ARG A 379 -2.80 16.33 -6.26
N TYR A 380 -1.73 15.88 -6.91
CA TYR A 380 -1.63 15.76 -8.38
C TYR A 380 -1.64 14.31 -8.89
N TYR A 381 -1.33 13.33 -8.04
CA TYR A 381 -1.18 11.94 -8.43
C TYR A 381 -1.97 10.96 -7.56
N ASP A 382 -2.31 9.81 -8.15
CA ASP A 382 -2.83 8.62 -7.51
C ASP A 382 -1.77 7.51 -7.52
N VAL A 383 -1.72 6.69 -6.46
CA VAL A 383 -0.91 5.47 -6.42
C VAL A 383 -1.80 4.25 -6.59
N TYR A 384 -1.52 3.47 -7.63
CA TYR A 384 -2.22 2.22 -7.97
C TYR A 384 -1.31 1.03 -7.75
N TYR A 385 -1.81 -0.04 -7.14
CA TYR A 385 -1.03 -1.25 -6.87
C TYR A 385 -1.87 -2.50 -6.90
N ARG A 386 -1.25 -3.61 -7.30
CA ARG A 386 -1.83 -4.95 -7.22
C ARG A 386 -0.78 -5.97 -6.83
N VAL A 387 -1.24 -7.10 -6.31
CA VAL A 387 -0.38 -8.20 -5.87
C VAL A 387 -0.78 -9.51 -6.54
N HIS A 388 0.21 -10.39 -6.74
CA HIS A 388 0.02 -11.80 -7.04
C HIS A 388 -0.07 -12.55 -5.72
N ILE A 389 -1.18 -13.25 -5.47
CA ILE A 389 -1.32 -14.11 -4.28
C ILE A 389 -1.36 -15.59 -4.66
N GLN A 390 -0.90 -16.42 -3.72
CA GLN A 390 -1.01 -17.86 -3.79
C GLN A 390 -2.42 -18.32 -4.21
N ASP A 391 -2.47 -19.28 -5.14
CA ASP A 391 -3.67 -20.00 -5.61
C ASP A 391 -4.77 -19.14 -6.28
N LYS A 392 -4.57 -17.83 -6.43
CA LYS A 392 -5.50 -16.91 -7.14
C LYS A 392 -4.83 -16.08 -8.24
N GLY A 393 -3.51 -15.89 -8.19
CA GLY A 393 -2.76 -15.12 -9.18
C GLY A 393 -2.82 -13.61 -8.92
N TRP A 394 -2.70 -12.81 -9.98
CA TRP A 394 -2.81 -11.34 -9.91
C TRP A 394 -4.24 -10.91 -9.57
N LEU A 395 -4.39 -10.20 -8.45
CA LEU A 395 -5.63 -9.51 -8.09
C LEU A 395 -5.80 -8.20 -8.88
N ASN A 396 -6.96 -7.56 -8.73
CA ASN A 396 -7.22 -6.25 -9.33
C ASN A 396 -6.38 -5.13 -8.66
N TRP A 397 -6.34 -3.96 -9.29
CA TRP A 397 -5.68 -2.77 -8.75
C TRP A 397 -6.48 -2.17 -7.58
N ALA A 398 -5.82 -2.02 -6.44
CA ALA A 398 -6.19 -1.08 -5.38
C ALA A 398 -5.57 0.30 -5.68
N ALA A 399 -6.06 1.32 -4.97
CA ALA A 399 -5.50 2.67 -5.01
C ALA A 399 -5.52 3.33 -3.63
N ASN A 400 -4.64 4.31 -3.41
CA ASN A 400 -4.72 5.33 -2.35
C ASN A 400 -5.16 4.80 -0.96
N GLY A 401 -4.46 3.80 -0.43
CA GLY A 401 -4.67 3.25 0.91
C GLY A 401 -5.67 2.08 0.99
N ALA A 402 -6.42 1.77 -0.06
CA ALA A 402 -7.28 0.58 -0.12
C ALA A 402 -6.43 -0.72 -0.03
N PRO A 403 -6.88 -1.77 0.69
CA PRO A 403 -6.07 -2.98 0.81
C PRO A 403 -5.93 -3.72 -0.53
N SER A 404 -4.80 -4.39 -0.72
CA SER A 404 -4.55 -5.33 -1.82
C SER A 404 -3.94 -6.63 -1.28
N GLY A 405 -4.44 -7.79 -1.70
CA GLY A 405 -4.01 -9.11 -1.19
C GLY A 405 -5.13 -9.91 -0.53
N SER A 406 -4.86 -10.56 0.61
CA SER A 406 -5.87 -11.31 1.34
C SER A 406 -5.78 -11.15 2.86
N GLN A 407 -6.88 -11.44 3.55
CA GLN A 407 -6.91 -11.54 5.01
C GLN A 407 -7.75 -12.75 5.46
N SER A 408 -7.42 -13.30 6.63
CA SER A 408 -8.07 -14.48 7.24
C SER A 408 -8.01 -15.76 6.39
N ALA A 409 -7.24 -15.79 5.31
CA ALA A 409 -7.16 -16.90 4.35
C ALA A 409 -5.78 -17.57 4.24
N SER A 410 -4.78 -17.07 5.00
CA SER A 410 -3.40 -17.59 5.03
C SER A 410 -2.64 -17.58 3.69
N LYS A 411 -3.11 -16.87 2.66
CA LYS A 411 -2.44 -16.79 1.36
C LYS A 411 -1.28 -15.79 1.41
N ARG A 412 -0.09 -16.25 1.03
CA ARG A 412 1.08 -15.40 0.83
C ARG A 412 0.89 -14.46 -0.38
N LEU A 413 1.46 -13.26 -0.29
CA LEU A 413 1.88 -12.50 -1.46
C LEU A 413 3.08 -13.21 -2.10
N GLU A 414 3.16 -13.20 -3.43
CA GLU A 414 4.28 -13.76 -4.20
C GLU A 414 4.95 -12.68 -5.08
N ALA A 415 4.19 -11.72 -5.60
CA ALA A 415 4.69 -10.57 -6.36
C ALA A 415 3.81 -9.32 -6.18
N ILE A 416 4.34 -8.15 -6.57
CA ILE A 416 3.66 -6.85 -6.52
C ILE A 416 4.01 -5.96 -7.73
N GLN A 417 3.06 -5.13 -8.16
CA GLN A 417 3.25 -4.02 -9.10
C GLN A 417 2.70 -2.73 -8.49
N ILE A 418 3.43 -1.61 -8.61
CA ILE A 418 3.04 -0.29 -8.09
C ILE A 418 3.27 0.77 -9.17
N LYS A 419 2.26 1.59 -9.45
CA LYS A 419 2.27 2.66 -10.45
C LYS A 419 1.83 3.98 -9.83
N ILE A 420 2.36 5.08 -10.34
CA ILE A 420 1.84 6.42 -10.10
C ILE A 420 1.23 6.95 -11.41
N VAL A 421 0.04 7.54 -11.32
CA VAL A 421 -0.80 7.99 -12.43
C VAL A 421 -1.31 9.40 -12.10
N ARG A 422 -1.35 10.34 -13.05
CA ARG A 422 -1.83 11.71 -12.76
C ARG A 422 -3.33 11.67 -12.47
N LYS A 423 -3.82 12.46 -11.51
CA LYS A 423 -5.27 12.55 -11.26
C LYS A 423 -5.99 13.01 -12.53
N GLY A 424 -7.03 12.27 -12.92
CA GLY A 424 -7.76 12.47 -14.18
C GLY A 424 -7.23 11.66 -15.38
N GLU A 425 -6.03 11.05 -15.30
CA GLU A 425 -5.62 10.02 -16.27
C GLU A 425 -6.35 8.68 -16.01
N ALA A 426 -6.41 7.81 -17.02
CA ALA A 426 -7.10 6.53 -16.91
C ALA A 426 -6.41 5.56 -15.95
N ALA A 427 -7.17 5.04 -14.98
CA ALA A 427 -6.71 4.03 -14.04
C ALA A 427 -6.20 2.74 -14.76
N PRO A 428 -5.20 2.03 -14.21
CA PRO A 428 -4.73 0.76 -14.76
C PRO A 428 -5.85 -0.29 -14.82
N LYS A 429 -6.05 -0.88 -16.01
CA LYS A 429 -7.11 -1.90 -16.22
C LYS A 429 -6.78 -3.22 -15.49
N GLY A 430 -7.82 -3.86 -14.98
CA GLY A 430 -7.80 -5.16 -14.30
C GLY A 430 -9.23 -5.65 -14.01
N SER A 431 -9.37 -6.85 -13.44
CA SER A 431 -10.67 -7.49 -13.20
C SER A 431 -10.72 -8.16 -11.82
N GLY A 432 -11.95 -8.35 -11.29
CA GLY A 432 -12.17 -8.92 -9.96
C GLY A 432 -11.93 -7.92 -8.81
N LYS A 433 -11.77 -8.44 -7.59
CA LYS A 433 -11.43 -7.63 -6.40
C LYS A 433 -9.92 -7.45 -6.27
N ALA A 434 -9.48 -6.36 -5.65
CA ALA A 434 -8.08 -6.13 -5.27
C ALA A 434 -7.70 -6.82 -3.94
N PHE A 435 -8.70 -7.12 -3.10
CA PHE A 435 -8.57 -7.71 -1.77
C PHE A 435 -9.65 -8.79 -1.56
N LEU A 436 -9.28 -9.90 -0.92
CA LEU A 436 -10.13 -11.07 -0.69
C LEU A 436 -10.11 -11.49 0.78
N VAL A 437 -11.27 -11.78 1.37
CA VAL A 437 -11.37 -12.14 2.80
C VAL A 437 -11.88 -13.57 3.00
N GLY A 438 -11.19 -14.34 3.83
CA GLY A 438 -11.64 -15.68 4.26
C GLY A 438 -11.85 -16.63 3.09
N ASP A 439 -13.07 -17.17 2.94
CA ASP A 439 -13.41 -18.15 1.91
C ASP A 439 -13.25 -17.61 0.48
N GLU A 440 -13.32 -16.29 0.26
CA GLU A 440 -13.07 -15.68 -1.07
C GLU A 440 -11.66 -15.99 -1.60
N ALA A 441 -10.67 -16.02 -0.70
CA ALA A 441 -9.27 -16.28 -1.04
C ALA A 441 -8.87 -17.76 -0.87
N ARG A 442 -9.72 -18.61 -0.29
CA ARG A 442 -9.48 -20.06 -0.15
C ARG A 442 -9.84 -20.82 -1.43
N THR A 443 -9.33 -22.05 -1.53
CA THR A 443 -9.74 -23.06 -2.50
C THR A 443 -10.90 -23.91 -1.94
N PRO A 444 -11.69 -24.61 -2.77
CA PRO A 444 -12.78 -25.48 -2.29
C PRO A 444 -12.32 -26.53 -1.26
N ALA A 445 -11.11 -27.09 -1.43
CA ALA A 445 -10.53 -28.06 -0.50
C ALA A 445 -10.19 -27.44 0.88
N GLU A 446 -9.69 -26.20 0.92
CA GLU A 446 -9.44 -25.49 2.17
C GLU A 446 -10.75 -25.12 2.89
N ILE A 447 -11.81 -24.78 2.15
CA ILE A 447 -13.14 -24.51 2.70
C ILE A 447 -13.73 -25.79 3.30
N ALA A 448 -13.67 -26.91 2.58
CA ALA A 448 -14.12 -28.22 3.08
C ALA A 448 -13.36 -28.64 4.35
N ASN A 449 -12.02 -28.53 4.34
CA ASN A 449 -11.19 -28.84 5.50
C ASN A 449 -11.48 -27.92 6.70
N ARG A 450 -11.75 -26.62 6.47
CA ARG A 450 -12.21 -25.69 7.53
C ARG A 450 -13.52 -26.16 8.14
N LEU A 451 -14.54 -26.39 7.31
CA LEU A 451 -15.87 -26.83 7.75
C LEU A 451 -15.83 -28.19 8.46
N ARG A 452 -14.89 -29.08 8.07
CA ARG A 452 -14.63 -30.36 8.74
C ARG A 452 -14.03 -30.16 10.13
N ALA A 453 -13.01 -29.31 10.25
CA ALA A 453 -12.41 -28.96 11.54
C ALA A 453 -13.38 -28.24 12.49
N GLU A 454 -14.35 -27.49 11.95
CA GLU A 454 -15.43 -26.86 12.73
C GLU A 454 -16.47 -27.88 13.20
N ARG A 455 -16.88 -28.84 12.35
CA ARG A 455 -17.76 -29.96 12.72
C ARG A 455 -17.15 -30.81 13.84
N LEU A 456 -15.91 -31.27 13.67
CA LEU A 456 -15.20 -32.12 14.65
C LEU A 456 -15.00 -31.47 16.04
N LYS A 457 -15.06 -30.14 16.14
CA LYS A 457 -15.05 -29.42 17.44
C LYS A 457 -16.42 -29.47 18.14
N LYS A 458 -17.52 -29.55 17.40
CA LYS A 458 -18.89 -29.62 17.92
C LYS A 458 -19.28 -31.07 18.18
N LYS A 459 -18.70 -31.66 19.23
CA LYS A 459 -18.96 -33.04 19.64
C LYS A 459 -20.34 -33.17 20.30
N PRO A 460 -21.04 -34.32 20.20
CA PRO A 460 -22.27 -34.56 20.93
C PRO A 460 -22.11 -34.32 22.44
N TYR A 461 -23.11 -33.67 23.06
CA TYR A 461 -23.13 -33.40 24.49
C TYR A 461 -23.69 -34.63 25.20
N TYR A 462 -22.90 -35.29 26.05
CA TYR A 462 -23.33 -36.54 26.67
C TYR A 462 -24.53 -36.33 27.63
N TYR A 463 -25.59 -37.09 27.42
CA TYR A 463 -26.71 -37.26 28.34
C TYR A 463 -26.93 -38.75 28.63
N SER A 464 -27.35 -39.08 29.86
CA SER A 464 -27.90 -40.41 30.16
C SER A 464 -29.42 -40.33 30.23
N GLN A 465 -30.14 -41.28 29.64
CA GLN A 465 -31.59 -41.42 29.86
C GLN A 465 -31.90 -41.84 31.31
N ARG A 466 -30.90 -42.43 32.00
CA ARG A 466 -30.95 -42.85 33.40
C ARG A 466 -30.51 -41.76 34.39
N ASP A 467 -30.39 -40.52 33.94
CA ASP A 467 -30.07 -39.40 34.84
C ASP A 467 -31.21 -39.17 35.84
N PRO A 468 -30.93 -38.99 37.16
CA PRO A 468 -31.94 -38.71 38.17
C PRO A 468 -32.88 -37.53 37.84
N GLN A 469 -32.44 -36.57 37.02
CA GLN A 469 -33.27 -35.43 36.61
C GLN A 469 -34.49 -35.81 35.74
N TRP A 470 -34.47 -36.96 35.07
CA TRP A 470 -35.57 -37.37 34.17
C TRP A 470 -35.83 -38.89 34.06
N ILE A 471 -35.05 -39.75 34.72
CA ILE A 471 -35.23 -41.22 34.69
C ILE A 471 -36.68 -41.66 35.00
N ASN A 472 -37.36 -40.95 35.89
CA ASN A 472 -38.74 -41.24 36.31
C ASN A 472 -39.80 -40.36 35.61
N THR A 473 -39.41 -39.50 34.67
CA THR A 473 -40.34 -38.68 33.89
C THR A 473 -41.09 -39.54 32.89
N TYR A 474 -42.40 -39.65 33.05
CA TYR A 474 -43.29 -40.30 32.08
C TYR A 474 -43.49 -39.43 30.84
N ILE A 475 -43.40 -40.05 29.68
CA ILE A 475 -43.80 -39.49 28.38
C ILE A 475 -44.53 -40.63 27.67
N GLY A 476 -45.82 -40.47 27.36
CA GLY A 476 -46.67 -41.60 26.97
C GLY A 476 -46.76 -42.65 28.09
N ASN A 477 -46.78 -43.93 27.71
CA ASN A 477 -47.01 -45.04 28.64
C ASN A 477 -45.78 -45.46 29.48
N TYR A 478 -44.59 -44.90 29.21
CA TYR A 478 -43.33 -45.31 29.85
C TYR A 478 -42.46 -44.10 30.26
N THR A 479 -41.46 -44.34 31.11
CA THR A 479 -40.51 -43.30 31.50
C THR A 479 -39.36 -43.12 30.49
N ILE A 480 -38.74 -41.95 30.50
CA ILE A 480 -37.48 -41.69 29.76
C ILE A 480 -36.38 -42.65 30.22
N GLY A 481 -36.34 -43.01 31.50
CA GLY A 481 -35.41 -44.02 32.03
C GLY A 481 -35.51 -45.37 31.32
N ALA A 482 -36.73 -45.87 31.14
CA ALA A 482 -36.97 -47.15 30.47
C ALA A 482 -36.78 -47.07 28.95
N ALA A 483 -37.38 -46.07 28.30
CA ALA A 483 -37.64 -46.07 26.86
C ALA A 483 -37.06 -44.87 26.09
N GLY A 484 -36.28 -44.00 26.76
CA GLY A 484 -35.83 -42.72 26.22
C GLY A 484 -34.55 -42.73 25.37
N CYS A 485 -34.10 -43.87 24.85
CA CYS A 485 -32.80 -43.98 24.16
C CYS A 485 -32.71 -43.09 22.91
N VAL A 486 -33.74 -43.08 22.06
CA VAL A 486 -33.81 -42.26 20.84
C VAL A 486 -33.85 -40.75 21.14
N PRO A 487 -34.81 -40.21 21.94
CA PRO A 487 -34.84 -38.77 22.23
C PRO A 487 -33.61 -38.31 23.01
N THR A 488 -33.04 -39.15 23.87
CA THR A 488 -31.77 -38.84 24.57
C THR A 488 -30.63 -38.72 23.56
N SER A 489 -30.47 -39.71 22.66
CA SER A 489 -29.46 -39.71 21.59
C SER A 489 -29.58 -38.47 20.70
N LEU A 490 -30.79 -38.15 20.22
CA LEU A 490 -31.02 -36.96 19.42
C LEU A 490 -30.72 -35.67 20.20
N SER A 491 -31.04 -35.60 21.50
CA SER A 491 -30.71 -34.45 22.35
C SER A 491 -29.19 -34.22 22.50
N MET A 492 -28.38 -35.28 22.53
CA MET A 492 -26.91 -35.15 22.58
C MET A 492 -26.37 -34.44 21.33
N ILE A 493 -26.87 -34.84 20.16
CA ILE A 493 -26.49 -34.31 18.85
C ILE A 493 -26.98 -32.86 18.69
N LEU A 494 -28.26 -32.61 18.97
CA LEU A 494 -28.84 -31.26 18.88
C LEU A 494 -28.10 -30.28 19.78
N ARG A 495 -27.82 -30.65 21.04
CA ARG A 495 -27.12 -29.78 21.98
C ARG A 495 -25.64 -29.58 21.64
N GLY A 496 -24.88 -30.68 21.50
CA GLY A 496 -23.43 -30.60 21.35
C GLY A 496 -22.98 -30.26 19.93
N SER A 497 -23.53 -30.94 18.93
CA SER A 497 -23.10 -30.77 17.53
C SER A 497 -23.75 -29.57 16.84
N TYR A 498 -24.97 -29.19 17.23
CA TYR A 498 -25.70 -28.11 16.57
C TYR A 498 -26.09 -26.92 17.47
N GLY A 499 -25.78 -26.97 18.77
CA GLY A 499 -25.90 -25.81 19.67
C GLY A 499 -27.32 -25.49 20.15
N TYR A 500 -28.29 -26.38 19.97
CA TYR A 500 -29.65 -26.18 20.48
C TYR A 500 -29.68 -26.30 22.01
N ASN A 501 -30.33 -25.37 22.72
CA ASN A 501 -30.55 -25.53 24.15
C ASN A 501 -31.70 -26.51 24.44
N VAL A 502 -31.41 -27.81 24.30
CA VAL A 502 -32.32 -28.92 24.57
C VAL A 502 -31.74 -29.87 25.62
N ASN A 503 -32.61 -30.70 26.20
CA ASN A 503 -32.33 -31.83 27.08
C ASN A 503 -33.22 -33.04 26.69
N PRO A 504 -33.02 -34.25 27.25
CA PRO A 504 -33.80 -35.43 26.88
C PRO A 504 -35.32 -35.25 27.02
N VAL A 505 -35.78 -34.59 28.08
CA VAL A 505 -37.22 -34.31 28.31
C VAL A 505 -37.80 -33.47 27.18
N SER A 506 -37.17 -32.36 26.82
CA SER A 506 -37.66 -31.46 25.78
C SER A 506 -37.77 -32.11 24.40
N VAL A 507 -36.84 -33.02 24.06
CA VAL A 507 -36.86 -33.78 22.80
C VAL A 507 -37.91 -34.90 22.86
N ALA A 508 -38.02 -35.60 24.00
CA ALA A 508 -39.05 -36.62 24.23
C ALA A 508 -40.47 -36.05 24.14
N THR A 509 -40.75 -34.93 24.82
CA THR A 509 -42.04 -34.24 24.77
C THR A 509 -42.40 -33.81 23.35
N ARG A 510 -41.42 -33.31 22.56
CA ARG A 510 -41.66 -32.95 21.17
C ARG A 510 -41.93 -34.18 20.29
N MET A 511 -41.14 -35.24 20.43
CA MET A 511 -41.35 -36.51 19.72
C MET A 511 -42.76 -37.08 20.00
N ALA A 512 -43.20 -37.02 21.26
CA ALA A 512 -44.55 -37.42 21.66
C ALA A 512 -45.66 -36.51 21.09
N SER A 513 -45.40 -35.22 20.86
CA SER A 513 -46.40 -34.29 20.28
C SER A 513 -46.83 -34.65 18.85
N TYR A 514 -46.07 -35.50 18.15
CA TYR A 514 -46.42 -36.06 16.83
C TYR A 514 -47.05 -37.46 16.91
N GLY A 515 -47.39 -37.94 18.11
CA GLY A 515 -47.94 -39.27 18.36
C GLY A 515 -46.90 -40.40 18.28
N GLY A 516 -45.61 -40.09 18.24
CA GLY A 516 -44.50 -41.03 18.41
C GLY A 516 -44.16 -41.26 19.89
N LEU A 517 -43.07 -41.98 20.18
CA LEU A 517 -42.54 -42.27 21.54
C LEU A 517 -43.57 -42.75 22.58
N ASN A 518 -43.48 -44.02 22.99
CA ASN A 518 -44.24 -44.61 24.10
C ASN A 518 -45.78 -44.60 23.96
N GLN A 519 -46.31 -44.20 22.80
CA GLN A 519 -47.76 -44.14 22.53
C GLN A 519 -48.26 -45.33 21.70
N ARG A 520 -47.47 -45.79 20.71
CA ARG A 520 -47.83 -46.89 19.80
C ARG A 520 -47.08 -48.20 20.09
N TYR A 521 -45.95 -48.09 20.76
CA TYR A 521 -44.99 -49.15 21.09
C TYR A 521 -44.11 -48.66 22.26
N PHE A 522 -43.30 -49.54 22.83
CA PHE A 522 -42.24 -49.17 23.76
C PHE A 522 -41.11 -48.45 22.99
N GLY A 523 -40.63 -47.32 23.51
CA GLY A 523 -39.59 -46.54 22.83
C GLY A 523 -40.14 -45.74 21.65
N ALA A 524 -39.27 -45.46 20.67
CA ALA A 524 -39.55 -44.63 19.51
C ALA A 524 -38.93 -45.25 18.24
N SER A 525 -39.60 -45.10 17.10
CA SER A 525 -39.18 -45.69 15.81
C SER A 525 -38.10 -44.88 15.09
N ALA A 526 -37.59 -45.42 13.97
CA ALA A 526 -36.77 -44.63 13.04
C ALA A 526 -37.57 -43.46 12.43
N THR A 527 -38.84 -43.66 12.09
CA THR A 527 -39.74 -42.57 11.63
C THR A 527 -39.92 -41.48 12.70
N ASP A 528 -40.05 -41.84 13.97
CA ASP A 528 -40.13 -40.87 15.08
C ASP A 528 -38.85 -40.01 15.16
N LEU A 529 -37.68 -40.63 14.98
CA LEU A 529 -36.40 -39.92 14.90
C LEU A 529 -36.36 -38.97 13.69
N VAL A 530 -36.80 -39.42 12.51
CA VAL A 530 -36.81 -38.60 11.28
C VAL A 530 -37.73 -37.38 11.44
N ILE A 531 -38.98 -37.58 11.86
CA ILE A 531 -39.93 -36.49 12.11
C ILE A 531 -39.38 -35.52 13.18
N THR A 532 -38.83 -36.05 14.28
CA THR A 532 -38.33 -35.19 15.36
C THR A 532 -37.10 -34.41 14.95
N ALA A 533 -36.15 -34.98 14.22
CA ALA A 533 -34.98 -34.25 13.71
C ALA A 533 -35.38 -33.15 12.72
N GLN A 534 -36.33 -33.44 11.83
CA GLN A 534 -36.90 -32.46 10.89
C GLN A 534 -37.60 -31.30 11.62
N SER A 535 -38.27 -31.57 12.75
CA SER A 535 -38.88 -30.52 13.59
C SER A 535 -37.87 -29.51 14.20
N TYR A 536 -36.58 -29.87 14.25
CA TYR A 536 -35.49 -28.97 14.64
C TYR A 536 -34.76 -28.37 13.42
N GLY A 537 -35.27 -28.55 12.20
CA GLY A 537 -34.62 -28.08 10.97
C GLY A 537 -33.36 -28.89 10.63
N ARG A 538 -33.27 -30.16 11.05
CA ARG A 538 -32.17 -31.06 10.72
C ARG A 538 -32.65 -32.08 9.70
N SER A 539 -31.82 -32.35 8.71
CA SER A 539 -32.04 -33.41 7.74
C SER A 539 -31.41 -34.71 8.22
N ILE A 540 -31.90 -35.84 7.72
CA ILE A 540 -31.32 -37.17 7.99
C ILE A 540 -31.02 -37.86 6.66
N LYS A 541 -29.97 -38.67 6.65
CA LYS A 541 -29.77 -39.70 5.62
C LYS A 541 -29.53 -41.06 6.27
N VAL A 542 -30.17 -42.07 5.67
CA VAL A 542 -30.00 -43.48 6.00
C VAL A 542 -28.68 -43.96 5.37
N ILE A 543 -27.86 -44.67 6.14
CA ILE A 543 -26.58 -45.20 5.70
C ILE A 543 -26.72 -46.69 5.43
N ASN A 544 -26.40 -47.10 4.19
CA ASN A 544 -26.60 -48.47 3.71
C ASN A 544 -25.32 -49.30 3.61
N ASP A 545 -24.14 -48.70 3.82
CA ASP A 545 -22.85 -49.40 3.88
C ASP A 545 -21.88 -48.79 4.93
N VAL A 546 -20.93 -49.58 5.41
CA VAL A 546 -19.98 -49.19 6.48
C VAL A 546 -18.92 -48.18 5.99
N ALA A 547 -18.61 -48.11 4.69
CA ALA A 547 -17.66 -47.15 4.17
C ALA A 547 -18.28 -45.74 4.14
N THR A 548 -19.56 -45.62 3.79
CA THR A 548 -20.34 -44.38 3.91
C THR A 548 -20.47 -43.93 5.37
N LEU A 549 -20.67 -44.85 6.33
CA LEU A 549 -20.62 -44.55 7.77
C LEU A 549 -19.27 -43.94 8.16
N ASN A 550 -18.18 -44.60 7.80
CA ASN A 550 -16.82 -44.14 8.07
C ASN A 550 -16.52 -42.79 7.39
N ALA A 551 -17.06 -42.54 6.19
CA ALA A 551 -16.92 -41.27 5.49
C ALA A 551 -17.58 -40.12 6.26
N TYR A 552 -18.87 -40.23 6.60
CA TYR A 552 -19.60 -39.20 7.37
C TYR A 552 -18.95 -38.92 8.73
N LEU A 553 -18.49 -39.96 9.43
CA LEU A 553 -17.82 -39.81 10.73
C LEU A 553 -16.43 -39.19 10.61
N SER A 554 -15.66 -39.52 9.56
CA SER A 554 -14.37 -38.88 9.27
C SER A 554 -14.54 -37.39 8.98
N GLU A 555 -15.67 -37.02 8.37
CA GLU A 555 -16.10 -35.66 8.10
C GLU A 555 -16.67 -34.92 9.33
N GLY A 556 -16.81 -35.59 10.47
CA GLY A 556 -17.32 -35.01 11.72
C GLY A 556 -18.83 -34.81 11.75
N TYR A 557 -19.60 -35.54 10.94
CA TYR A 557 -21.05 -35.64 11.14
C TYR A 557 -21.36 -36.69 12.21
N PRO A 558 -22.25 -36.38 13.18
CA PRO A 558 -22.71 -37.34 14.16
C PRO A 558 -23.78 -38.27 13.56
N VAL A 559 -23.77 -39.53 14.00
CA VAL A 559 -24.66 -40.59 13.51
C VAL A 559 -25.37 -41.22 14.70
N ILE A 560 -26.66 -41.55 14.54
CA ILE A 560 -27.40 -42.42 15.46
C ILE A 560 -27.45 -43.82 14.84
N LEU A 561 -27.12 -44.84 15.63
CA LEU A 561 -27.36 -46.24 15.25
C LEU A 561 -28.30 -46.87 16.26
N TYR A 562 -29.21 -47.73 15.81
CA TYR A 562 -29.95 -48.62 16.71
C TYR A 562 -29.27 -49.99 16.69
N GLN A 563 -28.82 -50.44 17.85
CA GLN A 563 -28.06 -51.66 18.06
C GLN A 563 -28.93 -52.72 18.73
N ASN A 564 -28.62 -53.99 18.48
CA ASN A 564 -29.21 -55.10 19.23
C ASN A 564 -28.41 -55.36 20.51
N VAL A 565 -29.00 -55.05 21.66
CA VAL A 565 -28.46 -55.35 23.01
C VAL A 565 -29.34 -56.36 23.76
N GLY A 566 -30.09 -57.18 23.03
CA GLY A 566 -31.23 -57.98 23.52
C GLY A 566 -32.58 -57.29 23.28
N ILE A 567 -32.57 -55.97 23.12
CA ILE A 567 -33.66 -55.12 22.59
C ILE A 567 -33.05 -54.12 21.60
N GLY A 568 -33.89 -53.39 20.86
CA GLY A 568 -33.45 -52.22 20.09
C GLY A 568 -32.97 -51.09 21.01
N HIS A 569 -31.77 -50.60 20.77
CA HIS A 569 -31.16 -49.55 21.61
C HIS A 569 -30.39 -48.50 20.80
N ALA A 570 -30.79 -47.24 20.95
CA ALA A 570 -30.18 -46.13 20.24
C ALA A 570 -28.90 -45.62 20.92
N ILE A 571 -27.84 -45.47 20.13
CA ILE A 571 -26.56 -44.87 20.52
C ILE A 571 -26.18 -43.74 19.56
N VAL A 572 -25.40 -42.76 20.04
CA VAL A 572 -24.76 -41.76 19.18
C VAL A 572 -23.30 -42.13 18.95
N VAL A 573 -22.80 -41.95 17.74
CA VAL A 573 -21.37 -42.04 17.41
C VAL A 573 -20.89 -40.79 16.66
N HIS A 574 -19.64 -40.41 16.90
CA HIS A 574 -19.00 -39.23 16.31
C HIS A 574 -17.47 -39.45 16.21
N GLU A 575 -16.80 -38.72 15.33
CA GLU A 575 -15.39 -38.92 14.95
C GLU A 575 -15.10 -40.30 14.33
N TYR A 576 -14.00 -40.39 13.59
CA TYR A 576 -13.50 -41.64 13.02
C TYR A 576 -11.98 -41.70 13.09
N LYS A 577 -11.44 -42.84 13.54
CA LYS A 577 -10.01 -43.11 13.60
C LYS A 577 -9.77 -44.61 13.36
N ASN A 578 -9.11 -44.94 12.26
CA ASN A 578 -8.58 -46.28 11.95
C ASN A 578 -9.59 -47.44 12.13
N GLY A 579 -10.85 -47.27 11.72
CA GLY A 579 -11.91 -48.27 11.87
C GLY A 579 -12.73 -48.17 13.17
N TYR A 580 -12.47 -47.17 14.01
CA TYR A 580 -13.18 -46.93 15.28
C TYR A 580 -13.86 -45.57 15.30
N THR A 581 -14.90 -45.42 16.13
CA THR A 581 -15.65 -44.17 16.35
C THR A 581 -15.92 -43.95 17.84
N LEU A 582 -15.99 -42.68 18.28
CA LEU A 582 -16.27 -42.33 19.67
C LEU A 582 -17.77 -42.48 19.95
N THR A 583 -18.11 -43.37 20.88
CA THR A 583 -19.49 -43.82 21.13
C THR A 583 -20.05 -43.25 22.43
N TYR A 584 -21.31 -42.80 22.35
CA TYR A 584 -22.08 -42.16 23.41
C TYR A 584 -23.40 -42.94 23.56
N ASP A 585 -23.38 -43.92 24.47
CA ASP A 585 -24.54 -44.73 24.81
C ASP A 585 -25.38 -44.04 25.92
N PRO A 586 -26.66 -43.73 25.67
CA PRO A 586 -27.52 -43.02 26.62
C PRO A 586 -27.91 -43.86 27.84
N TYR A 587 -27.69 -45.17 27.86
CA TYR A 587 -28.03 -46.02 29.01
C TYR A 587 -26.92 -46.02 30.08
N SER A 588 -26.44 -44.83 30.46
CA SER A 588 -25.27 -44.64 31.33
C SER A 588 -23.97 -45.31 30.84
N ARG A 589 -23.77 -45.44 29.52
CA ARG A 589 -22.65 -46.18 28.89
C ARG A 589 -22.57 -47.67 29.27
N GLN A 590 -23.70 -48.31 29.58
CA GLN A 590 -23.75 -49.70 30.01
C GLN A 590 -23.33 -50.71 28.93
N PHE A 591 -23.64 -50.45 27.66
CA PHE A 591 -23.40 -51.36 26.54
C PHE A 591 -22.20 -50.94 25.69
N TYR A 592 -22.01 -49.62 25.50
CA TYR A 592 -20.92 -49.10 24.69
C TYR A 592 -20.24 -47.90 25.36
N SER A 593 -18.91 -47.85 25.30
CA SER A 593 -18.13 -46.72 25.82
C SER A 593 -16.84 -46.52 25.03
N GLY A 594 -16.35 -45.27 25.00
CA GLY A 594 -15.07 -44.94 24.37
C GLY A 594 -15.07 -45.16 22.85
N TRP A 595 -13.95 -45.68 22.32
CA TRP A 595 -13.76 -45.93 20.89
C TRP A 595 -14.19 -47.36 20.53
N VAL A 596 -15.26 -47.49 19.74
CA VAL A 596 -15.84 -48.78 19.34
C VAL A 596 -15.62 -49.00 17.84
N SER A 597 -15.36 -50.24 17.42
CA SER A 597 -15.17 -50.60 16.01
C SER A 597 -16.44 -50.32 15.21
N THR A 598 -16.33 -49.53 14.12
CA THR A 598 -17.47 -49.24 13.24
C THR A 598 -17.97 -50.48 12.53
N GLN A 599 -17.08 -51.44 12.23
CA GLN A 599 -17.47 -52.74 11.67
C GLN A 599 -18.23 -53.61 12.69
N ALA A 600 -17.89 -53.53 13.98
CA ALA A 600 -18.64 -54.24 15.02
C ALA A 600 -20.06 -53.67 15.13
N LEU A 601 -20.20 -52.35 15.29
CA LEU A 601 -21.49 -51.66 15.32
C LEU A 601 -22.32 -51.88 14.04
N TRP A 602 -21.65 -52.03 12.90
CA TRP A 602 -22.30 -52.36 11.62
C TRP A 602 -22.85 -53.80 11.60
N ASN A 603 -22.19 -54.73 12.28
CA ASN A 603 -22.59 -56.14 12.30
C ASN A 603 -23.65 -56.45 13.38
N THR A 604 -23.95 -55.51 14.29
CA THR A 604 -24.94 -55.64 15.38
C THR A 604 -26.11 -54.64 15.32
N PRO A 605 -26.78 -54.43 14.16
CA PRO A 605 -27.97 -53.58 14.10
C PRO A 605 -29.11 -54.16 14.95
N SER A 606 -30.06 -53.31 15.33
CA SER A 606 -31.29 -53.75 16.01
C SER A 606 -32.07 -54.81 15.22
N ASN A 607 -32.77 -55.69 15.94
CA ASN A 607 -33.69 -56.69 15.38
C ASN A 607 -35.17 -56.25 15.47
N ASP A 608 -35.50 -55.11 16.08
CA ASP A 608 -36.88 -54.66 16.24
C ASP A 608 -37.45 -54.10 14.91
N PRO A 609 -38.59 -54.59 14.40
CA PRO A 609 -39.18 -54.05 13.16
C PRO A 609 -39.43 -52.53 13.15
N ILE A 610 -39.67 -51.88 14.30
CA ILE A 610 -39.91 -50.42 14.34
C ILE A 610 -38.63 -49.61 14.04
N ASP A 611 -37.47 -50.20 14.30
CA ASP A 611 -36.15 -49.61 14.06
C ASP A 611 -35.78 -49.60 12.57
N TRP A 612 -36.47 -50.40 11.75
CA TRP A 612 -36.25 -50.52 10.30
C TRP A 612 -37.27 -49.74 9.44
N THR A 613 -38.12 -48.91 10.07
CA THR A 613 -39.20 -48.17 9.40
C THR A 613 -38.72 -47.20 8.32
N GLU A 614 -37.50 -46.68 8.45
CA GLU A 614 -36.84 -45.80 7.46
C GLU A 614 -35.74 -46.55 6.66
N GLY A 615 -35.78 -47.88 6.64
CA GLY A 615 -34.66 -48.70 6.15
C GLY A 615 -33.65 -49.00 7.25
N ARG A 616 -32.36 -49.10 6.94
CA ARG A 616 -31.35 -49.60 7.87
C ARG A 616 -31.15 -48.66 9.09
N PRO A 617 -31.08 -49.17 10.35
CA PRO A 617 -30.95 -48.36 11.57
C PRO A 617 -29.57 -47.69 11.77
N CYS A 618 -29.20 -46.81 10.84
CA CYS A 618 -27.96 -46.02 10.84
C CYS A 618 -28.22 -44.67 10.16
N PHE A 619 -28.32 -43.61 10.94
CA PHE A 619 -28.88 -42.32 10.54
C PHE A 619 -27.87 -41.20 10.79
N VAL A 620 -27.29 -40.63 9.72
CA VAL A 620 -26.49 -39.40 9.86
C VAL A 620 -27.42 -38.20 9.96
N ILE A 621 -27.15 -37.34 10.94
CA ILE A 621 -27.87 -36.07 11.13
C ILE A 621 -27.08 -34.97 10.39
N LEU A 622 -27.78 -34.11 9.64
CA LEU A 622 -27.21 -33.16 8.66
C LEU A 622 -27.85 -31.77 8.72
#